data_AF-A0A9D5RVX9-F1
#
_entry.id   AF-A0A9D5RVX9-F1
#
_cell.length_a   1.000
_cell.length_b   1.000
_cell.length_c   1.000
_cell.angle_alpha   90.00
_cell.angle_beta   90.00
_cell.angle_gamma   90.00
#
_symmetry.space_group_name_H-M   'P 1'
#
loop_
_entity.id
_entity.type
_entity.pdbx_description
1 polymer ?
#
loop_
_entity_poly.entity_id
_entity_poly.type
_entity_poly.pdbx_seq_one_letter_code
_entity_poly.pdbx_strand_id
1 'polypeptide(L)'
;MVTVWRNYKGPSSGSKYHSQKVKTPDGEIFDSRKEYRRFSDLVLLQKAGEIRDLQRQVPFLLIPEHREPDTIGPRGGRKPGRILEREVEYFADFVYEERQPDGTWKQVVEDCKGMRTKDYV
;
A
#
# COMPACT_ATOMS: atom_id res chain seq x y z
N MET A 1 -33.62 -13.44 -37.73
CA MET A 1 -33.49 -14.33 -36.56
C MET A 1 -32.78 -13.55 -35.48
N VAL A 2 -33.47 -13.23 -34.38
CA VAL A 2 -32.96 -12.39 -33.29
C VAL A 2 -32.53 -13.33 -32.17
N THR A 3 -31.23 -13.45 -31.91
CA THR A 3 -30.73 -14.26 -30.79
C THR A 3 -30.47 -13.35 -29.59
N VAL A 4 -31.29 -13.55 -28.56
CA VAL A 4 -31.29 -12.89 -27.26
C VAL A 4 -30.01 -13.22 -26.51
N TRP A 5 -29.26 -12.20 -26.07
CA TRP A 5 -28.16 -12.38 -25.12
C TRP A 5 -28.73 -12.58 -23.71
N ARG A 6 -28.49 -13.76 -23.14
CA ARG A 6 -28.92 -14.21 -21.82
C ARG A 6 -28.01 -13.55 -20.76
N ASN A 7 -28.62 -12.86 -19.79
CA ASN A 7 -27.94 -12.24 -18.64
C ASN A 7 -27.00 -13.23 -17.93
N TYR A 8 -25.70 -13.09 -18.14
CA TYR A 8 -24.66 -13.76 -17.37
C TYR A 8 -24.46 -12.98 -16.07
N LYS A 9 -24.99 -13.48 -14.95
CA LYS A 9 -24.61 -12.97 -13.62
C LYS A 9 -23.26 -13.58 -13.27
N GLY A 10 -22.18 -12.80 -13.47
CA GLY A 10 -20.86 -13.13 -12.96
C GLY A 10 -20.87 -13.31 -11.43
N PRO A 11 -19.83 -13.96 -10.86
CA PRO A 11 -19.78 -14.24 -9.42
C PRO A 11 -19.96 -12.95 -8.63
N SER A 12 -20.91 -12.95 -7.70
CA SER A 12 -21.15 -11.86 -6.77
C SER A 12 -19.85 -11.55 -6.03
N SER A 13 -19.34 -10.33 -6.19
CA SER A 13 -18.17 -9.80 -5.50
C SER A 13 -18.48 -9.59 -4.01
N GLY A 14 -18.70 -10.67 -3.27
CA GLY A 14 -18.49 -10.66 -1.83
C GLY A 14 -16.99 -10.48 -1.60
N SER A 15 -16.60 -9.61 -0.67
CA SER A 15 -15.19 -9.51 -0.31
C SER A 15 -14.71 -10.91 0.09
N LYS A 16 -13.53 -11.31 -0.40
CA LYS A 16 -12.97 -12.67 -0.25
C LYS A 16 -12.90 -13.15 1.21
N TYR A 17 -13.11 -12.25 2.17
CA TYR A 17 -13.03 -12.49 3.61
C TYR A 17 -14.23 -11.98 4.41
N HIS A 18 -15.34 -11.55 3.79
CA HIS A 18 -16.46 -10.90 4.49
C HIS A 18 -16.02 -9.77 5.44
N SER A 19 -14.92 -9.09 5.11
CA SER A 19 -14.41 -7.97 5.89
C SER A 19 -15.39 -6.81 5.82
N GLN A 20 -15.80 -6.32 6.98
CA GLN A 20 -16.60 -5.11 7.09
C GLN A 20 -15.67 -3.91 7.19
N LYS A 21 -15.79 -2.98 6.25
CA LYS A 21 -15.13 -1.68 6.33
C LYS A 21 -15.61 -0.95 7.58
N VAL A 22 -14.70 -0.28 8.28
CA VAL A 22 -15.01 0.53 9.45
C VAL A 22 -14.87 1.99 9.04
N LYS A 23 -15.93 2.78 9.28
CA LYS A 23 -15.88 4.24 9.16
C LYS A 23 -15.84 4.83 10.56
N THR A 24 -14.82 5.64 10.86
CA THR A 24 -14.78 6.38 12.12
C THR A 24 -15.71 7.58 12.05
N PRO A 25 -16.20 8.09 13.19
CA PRO A 25 -16.94 9.36 13.25
C PRO A 25 -16.17 10.53 12.64
N ASP A 26 -14.83 10.47 12.66
CA ASP A 26 -13.91 11.48 12.12
C ASP A 26 -13.70 11.36 10.59
N GLY A 27 -14.36 10.40 9.95
CA GLY A 27 -14.34 10.23 8.49
C GLY A 27 -13.23 9.31 7.96
N GLU A 28 -12.40 8.73 8.82
CA GLU A 28 -11.39 7.75 8.39
C GLU A 28 -12.05 6.42 8.03
N ILE A 29 -11.58 5.82 6.93
CA ILE A 29 -12.06 4.53 6.44
C ILE A 29 -10.95 3.50 6.60
N PHE A 30 -11.29 2.37 7.21
CA PHE A 30 -10.44 1.20 7.34
C PHE A 30 -11.03 0.05 6.54
N ASP A 31 -10.18 -0.72 5.86
CA ASP A 31 -10.61 -1.81 5.01
C ASP A 31 -11.02 -3.05 5.81
N SER A 32 -10.65 -3.11 7.09
CA SER A 32 -11.13 -4.12 8.02
C SER A 32 -11.24 -3.67 9.48
N ARG A 33 -12.06 -4.38 10.26
CA ARG A 33 -12.10 -4.24 11.74
C ARG A 33 -10.76 -4.53 12.41
N LYS A 34 -9.93 -5.41 11.84
CA LYS A 34 -8.61 -5.76 12.39
C LYS A 34 -7.66 -4.57 12.27
N GLU A 35 -7.63 -3.96 11.09
CA GLU A 35 -6.83 -2.78 10.79
C GLU A 35 -7.23 -1.60 11.69
N TYR A 36 -8.53 -1.35 11.87
CA TYR A 36 -9.01 -0.32 12.79
C TYR A 36 -8.58 -0.56 14.25
N ARG A 37 -8.67 -1.79 14.74
CA ARG A 37 -8.20 -2.14 16.10
C ARG A 37 -6.71 -1.90 16.25
N ARG A 38 -5.91 -2.36 15.27
CA ARG A 38 -4.47 -2.16 15.30
C ARG A 38 -4.10 -0.68 15.29
N PHE A 39 -4.75 0.10 14.44
CA PHE A 39 -4.60 1.55 14.43
C PHE A 39 -4.93 2.18 15.79
N SER A 40 -6.03 1.77 16.43
CA SER A 40 -6.41 2.25 17.76
C SER A 40 -5.33 1.94 18.81
N ASP A 41 -4.75 0.74 18.77
CA ASP A 41 -3.64 0.34 19.66
C ASP A 41 -2.39 1.21 19.41
N LEU A 42 -2.03 1.45 18.15
CA LEU A 42 -0.90 2.29 17.78
C LEU A 42 -1.10 3.74 18.24
N VAL A 43 -2.32 4.29 18.12
CA VAL A 43 -2.65 5.62 18.65
C VAL A 43 -2.47 5.67 20.17
N LEU A 44 -2.83 4.62 20.90
CA LEU A 44 -2.59 4.55 22.34
C LEU A 44 -1.10 4.49 22.68
N LEU A 45 -0.31 3.69 21.94
CA LEU A 45 1.15 3.64 22.10
C LEU A 45 1.81 4.99 21.80
N GLN A 46 1.31 5.72 20.81
CA GLN A 46 1.81 7.06 20.48
C GLN A 46 1.52 8.05 21.61
N LYS A 47 0.32 7.98 22.21
CA LYS A 47 -0.04 8.80 23.38
C LYS A 47 0.79 8.44 24.61
N ALA A 48 1.19 7.18 24.77
CA ALA A 48 2.09 6.74 25.83
C ALA A 48 3.56 7.16 25.60
N GLY A 49 3.90 7.65 24.41
CA GLY A 49 5.27 8.05 24.04
C GLY A 49 6.20 6.88 23.70
N GLU A 50 5.65 5.67 23.49
CA GLU A 50 6.43 4.50 23.09
C GLU A 50 6.65 4.45 21.57
N ILE A 51 5.76 5.07 20.80
CA ILE A 51 5.94 5.29 19.37
C ILE A 51 5.73 6.76 19.00
N ARG A 52 6.21 7.17 17.83
CA ARG A 52 5.96 8.49 17.23
C ARG A 52 5.87 8.41 15.72
N ASP A 53 5.48 9.52 15.10
CA ASP A 53 5.36 9.67 13.64
C ASP A 53 4.51 8.59 12.98
N LEU A 54 3.39 8.22 13.62
CA LEU A 54 2.45 7.24 13.09
C LEU A 54 1.81 7.75 11.79
N GLN A 55 2.10 7.05 10.70
CA GLN A 55 1.59 7.28 9.36
C GLN A 55 0.86 6.04 8.84
N ARG A 56 -0.06 6.26 7.89
CA ARG A 56 -0.82 5.19 7.23
C ARG A 56 -0.63 5.27 5.72
N GLN A 57 -0.73 4.12 5.04
CA GLN A 57 -0.70 4.03 3.57
C GLN A 57 0.53 4.70 2.94
N VAL A 58 1.72 4.40 3.48
CA VAL A 58 2.99 5.03 3.07
C VAL A 58 3.58 4.27 1.87
N PRO A 59 3.86 4.94 0.73
CA PRO A 59 4.50 4.30 -0.41
C PRO A 59 6.00 4.11 -0.19
N PHE A 60 6.49 2.94 -0.58
CA PHE A 60 7.90 2.57 -0.65
C PHE A 60 8.24 2.16 -2.07
N LEU A 61 9.18 2.87 -2.70
CA LEU A 61 9.70 2.50 -4.01
C LEU A 61 10.58 1.25 -3.86
N LEU A 62 10.10 0.12 -4.38
CA LEU A 62 10.84 -1.15 -4.33
C LEU A 62 11.80 -1.27 -5.51
N ILE A 63 11.31 -0.98 -6.70
CA ILE A 63 12.09 -1.04 -7.94
C ILE A 63 11.94 0.32 -8.63
N PRO A 64 13.04 1.05 -8.88
CA PRO A 64 12.97 2.30 -9.63
C PRO A 64 12.68 2.04 -11.11
N GLU A 65 12.11 3.02 -11.80
CA GLU A 65 11.92 2.95 -13.25
C GLU A 65 13.26 2.73 -13.97
N HIS A 66 13.37 1.63 -14.73
CA HIS A 66 14.52 1.35 -15.57
C HIS A 66 14.23 1.74 -17.01
N ARG A 67 15.09 2.58 -17.60
CA ARG A 67 14.96 3.08 -18.97
C ARG A 67 16.25 2.83 -19.75
N GLU A 68 16.13 2.67 -21.06
CA GLU A 68 17.28 2.72 -21.97
C GLU A 68 18.01 4.06 -21.82
N PRO A 69 19.33 4.12 -22.08
CA PRO A 69 20.05 5.37 -22.11
C PRO A 69 19.45 6.34 -23.14
N ASP A 70 19.43 7.62 -22.78
CA ASP A 70 19.00 8.64 -23.71
C ASP A 70 19.97 8.74 -24.88
N THR A 71 19.42 8.97 -26.07
CA THR A 71 20.20 9.12 -27.29
C THR A 71 20.16 10.58 -27.74
N ILE A 72 21.28 11.07 -28.27
CA ILE A 72 21.33 12.38 -28.91
C ILE A 72 21.07 12.17 -30.40
N GLY A 73 20.02 12.82 -30.90
CA GLY A 73 19.68 12.79 -32.31
C GLY A 73 20.69 13.59 -33.16
N PRO A 74 20.71 13.37 -34.48
CA PRO A 74 21.68 14.00 -35.39
C PRO A 74 21.67 15.53 -35.40
N ARG A 75 20.60 16.16 -34.89
CA ARG A 75 20.43 17.62 -34.79
C ARG A 75 20.61 18.16 -33.37
N GLY A 76 21.22 17.37 -32.47
CA GLY A 76 21.47 17.74 -31.07
C GLY A 76 20.28 17.61 -30.13
N GLY A 77 19.12 17.15 -30.61
CA GLY A 77 17.94 16.93 -29.75
C GLY A 77 18.10 15.67 -28.88
N ARG A 78 17.85 15.79 -27.57
CA ARG A 78 17.80 14.64 -26.65
C ARG A 78 16.53 13.84 -26.91
N LYS A 79 16.69 12.54 -27.15
CA LYS A 79 15.58 11.58 -27.25
C LYS A 79 15.65 10.65 -26.04
N PRO A 80 14.65 10.69 -25.14
CA PRO A 80 14.63 9.80 -24.00
C PRO A 80 14.56 8.34 -24.44
N GLY A 81 15.32 7.48 -23.77
CA GLY A 81 15.29 6.05 -24.00
C GLY A 81 13.95 5.43 -23.59
N ARG A 82 13.63 4.25 -24.13
CA ARG A 82 12.37 3.57 -23.81
C ARG A 82 12.40 3.05 -22.36
N ILE A 83 11.25 3.12 -21.67
CA ILE A 83 11.08 2.46 -20.36
C ILE A 83 11.10 0.94 -20.58
N LEU A 84 12.06 0.28 -19.94
CA LEU A 84 12.21 -1.16 -19.93
C LEU A 84 11.37 -1.78 -18.81
N GLU A 85 11.44 -1.21 -17.62
CA GLU A 85 10.70 -1.65 -16.44
C GLU A 85 10.08 -0.45 -15.72
N ARG A 86 8.79 -0.57 -15.39
CA ARG A 86 8.08 0.45 -14.62
C ARG A 86 8.46 0.36 -13.15
N GLU A 87 8.36 1.48 -12.46
CA GLU A 87 8.50 1.49 -11.02
C GLU A 87 7.46 0.62 -10.34
N VAL A 88 7.88 -0.01 -9.23
CA VAL A 88 7.02 -0.81 -8.38
C VAL A 88 7.00 -0.20 -7.00
N GLU A 89 5.83 0.26 -6.58
CA GLU A 89 5.59 0.83 -5.26
C GLU A 89 4.88 -0.17 -4.35
N TYR A 90 5.30 -0.23 -3.09
CA TYR A 90 4.65 -0.96 -2.01
C TYR A 90 4.01 0.02 -1.04
N PHE A 91 2.72 -0.11 -0.78
CA PHE A 91 1.99 0.73 0.17
C PHE A 91 1.89 -0.02 1.51
N ALA A 92 2.56 0.50 2.53
CA ALA A 92 2.49 -0.05 3.89
C ALA A 92 1.25 0.46 4.64
N ASP A 93 0.56 -0.42 5.35
CA ASP A 93 -0.62 -0.05 6.13
C ASP A 93 -0.27 0.92 7.27
N PHE A 94 0.82 0.67 8.00
CA PHE A 94 1.31 1.52 9.09
C PHE A 94 2.83 1.70 9.04
N VAL A 95 3.28 2.92 9.29
CA VAL A 95 4.70 3.25 9.49
C VAL A 95 4.81 4.13 10.72
N TYR A 96 5.74 3.83 11.62
CA TYR A 96 5.97 4.62 12.84
C TYR A 96 7.41 4.43 13.31
N GLU A 97 7.86 5.27 14.23
CA GLU A 97 9.12 5.07 14.94
C GLU A 97 8.85 4.54 16.35
N GLU A 98 9.53 3.48 16.75
CA GLU A 98 9.41 2.85 18.06
C GLU A 98 10.64 3.13 18.92
N ARG A 99 10.41 3.49 20.18
CA ARG A 99 11.48 3.73 21.16
C ARG A 99 12.15 2.43 21.55
N GLN A 100 13.44 2.35 21.34
CA GLN A 100 14.27 1.21 21.73
C GLN A 100 14.71 1.33 23.20
N PRO A 101 15.10 0.22 23.86
CA PRO A 101 15.57 0.25 25.25
C PRO A 101 16.80 1.12 25.49
N ASP A 102 17.61 1.34 24.45
CA ASP A 102 18.79 2.22 24.48
C ASP A 102 18.46 3.71 24.30
N GLY A 103 17.17 4.05 24.17
CA GLY A 103 16.69 5.42 23.95
C GLY A 103 16.73 5.89 22.50
N THR A 104 17.17 5.04 21.56
CA THR A 104 17.12 5.33 20.12
C THR A 104 15.73 5.10 19.55
N TRP A 105 15.48 5.63 18.35
CA TRP A 105 14.23 5.47 17.62
C TRP A 105 14.48 4.62 16.39
N LYS A 106 13.62 3.64 16.14
CA LYS A 106 13.71 2.75 14.99
C LYS A 106 12.42 2.80 14.18
N GLN A 107 12.55 2.99 12.87
CA GLN A 107 11.41 2.90 11.97
C GLN A 107 10.89 1.46 11.90
N VAL A 108 9.58 1.32 12.06
CA VAL A 108 8.81 0.08 11.96
C VAL A 108 7.77 0.25 10.86
N VAL A 109 7.71 -0.75 9.97
CA VAL A 109 6.73 -0.85 8.89
C VAL A 109 5.88 -2.09 9.16
N GLU A 110 4.57 -1.90 9.32
CA GLU A 110 3.62 -2.96 9.65
C GLU A 110 2.51 -3.08 8.59
N ASP A 111 2.28 -4.31 8.11
CA ASP A 111 1.20 -4.68 7.16
C ASP A 111 0.11 -5.46 7.90
N CYS A 112 -1.13 -4.97 7.86
CA CYS A 112 -2.26 -5.57 8.55
C CYS A 112 -3.00 -6.63 7.70
N LYS A 113 -2.60 -6.84 6.44
CA LYS A 113 -3.19 -7.85 5.55
C LYS A 113 -3.10 -9.26 6.13
N GLY A 114 -4.27 -9.86 6.30
CA GLY A 114 -4.46 -11.20 6.89
C GLY A 114 -4.01 -12.39 6.04
N MET A 115 -3.11 -12.22 5.07
CA MET A 115 -2.49 -13.33 4.34
C MET A 115 -1.10 -12.88 3.85
N ARG A 116 -0.04 -13.63 4.20
CA ARG A 116 1.15 -13.72 3.34
C ARG A 116 0.70 -14.36 2.03
N THR A 117 0.35 -13.58 1.03
CA THR A 117 0.30 -14.11 -0.33
C THR A 117 1.72 -14.43 -0.76
N LYS A 118 1.92 -15.67 -1.17
CA LYS A 118 3.21 -16.28 -1.46
C LYS A 118 3.73 -15.88 -2.85
N ASP A 119 3.48 -14.63 -3.24
CA ASP A 119 3.86 -14.06 -4.52
C ASP A 119 4.57 -12.74 -4.25
N TYR A 120 5.84 -12.85 -3.90
CA TYR A 120 6.78 -11.74 -3.98
C TYR A 120 8.00 -12.26 -4.74
N VAL A 121 8.11 -11.74 -5.97
CA VAL A 121 9.15 -11.91 -7.02
C VAL A 121 9.19 -13.26 -7.73
#